data_AF-A0AAW9IJD2-F1
#
_entry.id   AF-A0AAW9IJD2-F1
#
_cell.length_a   1.000
_cell.length_b   1.000
_cell.length_c   1.000
_cell.angle_alpha   90.00
_cell.angle_beta   90.00
_cell.angle_gamma   90.00
#
_symmetry.space_group_name_H-M   'P 1'
#
loop_
_entity.id
_entity.type
_entity.pdbx_description
1 polymer ?
#
loop_
_entity_poly.entity_id
_entity_poly.type
_entity_poly.pdbx_seq_one_letter_code
_entity_poly.pdbx_strand_id
1 'polypeptide(L)' 'VYAGGNIVVLGTIKGQVHAGVGGNKKAIISAFNLQPEILQIAEIVTIAPDDGVKPSYPELAKIKDDIIVVEPYLPKKYI' A
#
# COMPACT_ATOMS: atom_id res chain seq x y z
N VAL A 1 -4.68 -3.97 -10.47
CA VAL A 1 -5.88 -4.37 -9.69
C VAL A 1 -6.61 -3.11 -9.25
N TYR A 2 -7.93 -3.07 -9.32
CA TYR A 2 -8.76 -1.92 -8.95
C TYR A 2 -9.84 -2.34 -7.96
N ALA A 3 -10.02 -1.59 -6.88
CA ALA A 3 -11.04 -1.85 -5.87
C ALA A 3 -11.61 -0.54 -5.30
N GLY A 4 -12.93 -0.47 -5.10
CA GLY A 4 -13.57 0.68 -4.44
C GLY A 4 -13.31 0.75 -2.92
N GLY A 5 -12.89 -0.37 -2.33
CA GLY A 5 -12.53 -0.48 -0.92
C GLY A 5 -11.05 -0.79 -0.73
N ASN A 6 -10.77 -1.70 0.19
CA ASN A 6 -9.41 -2.11 0.54
C ASN A 6 -8.87 -3.17 -0.42
N ILE A 7 -7.55 -3.25 -0.52
CA ILE A 7 -6.83 -4.36 -1.16
C ILE A 7 -5.95 -5.03 -0.10
N VAL A 8 -6.08 -6.34 0.05
CA VAL A 8 -5.22 -7.14 0.94
C VAL A 8 -4.71 -8.33 0.15
N VAL A 9 -3.39 -8.47 0.06
CA VAL A 9 -2.73 -9.55 -0.69
C VAL A 9 -1.85 -10.35 0.26
N LEU A 10 -2.15 -11.63 0.42
CA LEU A 10 -1.35 -12.55 1.24
C LEU A 10 -0.14 -13.07 0.45
N GLY A 11 0.70 -12.15 -0.02
CA GLY A 11 1.81 -12.43 -0.92
C GLY A 11 2.51 -11.16 -1.38
N THR A 12 3.00 -11.19 -2.63
CA THR A 12 3.71 -10.05 -3.23
C THR A 12 2.78 -9.27 -4.16
N ILE A 13 2.69 -7.96 -3.96
CA ILE A 13 2.10 -7.05 -4.95
C ILE A 13 3.19 -6.64 -5.93
N LYS A 14 2.91 -6.76 -7.23
CA LYS A 14 3.71 -6.23 -8.35
C LYS A 14 2.81 -5.47 -9.32
N GLY A 15 3.39 -4.59 -10.13
CA GLY A 15 2.65 -3.80 -11.12
C GLY A 15 1.80 -2.71 -10.46
N GLN A 16 0.61 -2.46 -11.02
CA GLN A 16 -0.24 -1.33 -10.63
C GLN A 16 -1.43 -1.76 -9.76
N VAL A 17 -1.63 -1.07 -8.64
CA VAL A 17 -2.73 -1.30 -7.70
C VAL A 17 -3.44 0.00 -7.34
N HIS A 18 -4.76 -0.02 -7.36
CA HIS A 18 -5.60 1.13 -7.04
C HIS A 18 -6.73 0.75 -6.09
N ALA A 19 -6.65 1.21 -4.84
CA ALA A 19 -7.68 1.06 -3.83
C ALA A 19 -8.49 2.36 -3.67
N GLY A 20 -9.69 2.25 -3.10
CA GLY A 20 -10.54 3.41 -2.88
C GLY A 20 -11.05 4.07 -4.17
N VAL A 21 -11.20 3.30 -5.25
CA VAL A 21 -11.78 3.78 -6.53
C VAL A 21 -13.13 4.43 -6.25
N GLY A 22 -13.30 5.69 -6.67
CA GLY A 22 -14.47 6.51 -6.33
C GLY A 22 -14.25 7.47 -5.15
N GLY A 23 -13.00 7.74 -4.79
CA GLY A 23 -12.63 8.81 -3.84
C GLY A 23 -12.60 8.40 -2.38
N ASN A 24 -12.57 7.09 -2.09
CA ASN A 24 -12.48 6.61 -0.72
C ASN A 24 -11.04 6.71 -0.19
N LYS A 25 -10.69 7.87 0.37
CA LYS A 25 -9.38 8.12 1.00
C LYS A 25 -9.09 7.27 2.25
N LYS A 26 -10.08 6.57 2.81
CA LYS A 26 -9.91 5.67 3.96
C LYS A 26 -9.52 4.25 3.55
N ALA A 27 -9.48 3.96 2.25
CA ALA A 27 -9.05 2.66 1.77
C ALA A 27 -7.57 2.41 2.08
N ILE A 28 -7.24 1.13 2.25
CA ILE A 28 -5.88 0.68 2.51
C ILE A 28 -5.41 -0.34 1.47
N ILE A 29 -4.10 -0.46 1.35
CA ILE A 29 -3.45 -1.54 0.60
C ILE A 29 -2.47 -2.23 1.53
N SER A 30 -2.62 -3.53 1.75
CA SER A 30 -1.68 -4.32 2.55
C SER A 30 -1.18 -5.54 1.80
N ALA A 31 0.10 -5.85 1.97
CA ALA A 31 0.73 -7.02 1.40
C ALA A 31 1.83 -7.57 2.30
N PHE A 32 2.19 -8.84 2.13
CA PHE A 32 3.40 -9.39 2.76
C PHE A 32 4.65 -8.75 2.17
N ASN A 33 4.68 -8.58 0.84
CA ASN A 33 5.72 -7.82 0.15
C ASN A 33 5.07 -6.74 -0.71
N LEU A 34 5.25 -5.47 -0.34
CA LEU A 34 4.68 -4.34 -1.07
C LEU A 34 5.69 -3.83 -2.10
N GLN A 35 5.65 -4.38 -3.33
CA GLN A 35 6.51 -4.01 -4.45
C GLN A 35 5.74 -3.53 -5.71
N PRO A 36 4.79 -2.60 -5.56
CA PRO A 36 4.08 -2.06 -6.71
C PRO A 36 4.98 -1.14 -7.55
N GLU A 37 4.81 -1.19 -8.86
CA GLU A 37 5.32 -0.16 -9.78
C GLU A 37 4.54 1.14 -9.59
N ILE A 38 3.23 1.04 -9.38
CA ILE A 38 2.34 2.16 -9.08
C ILE A 38 1.36 1.74 -7.99
N LEU A 39 1.28 2.54 -6.93
CA LEU A 39 0.32 2.38 -5.85
C LEU A 39 -0.58 3.61 -5.78
N GLN A 40 -1.88 3.41 -5.87
CA GLN A 40 -2.88 4.47 -5.81
C GLN A 40 -3.92 4.19 -4.74
N ILE A 41 -4.28 5.21 -3.98
CA ILE A 41 -5.40 5.21 -3.02
C ILE A 41 -6.24 6.45 -3.31
N ALA A 42 -7.52 6.26 -3.64
CA ALA A 42 -8.38 7.34 -4.13
C ALA A 42 -7.71 8.09 -5.31
N GLU A 43 -7.52 9.40 -5.23
CA GLU A 43 -6.86 10.22 -6.25
C GLU A 43 -5.34 10.34 -6.05
N ILE A 44 -4.80 9.79 -4.95
CA ILE A 44 -3.40 9.95 -4.57
C ILE A 44 -2.60 8.77 -5.12
N VAL A 45 -1.56 9.08 -5.88
CA VAL A 45 -0.67 8.08 -6.49
C VAL A 45 0.74 8.23 -5.94
N THR A 46 1.42 7.11 -5.74
CA THR A 46 2.82 7.06 -5.38
C THR A 46 3.52 5.93 -6.13
N ILE A 47 4.82 6.08 -6.32
CA ILE A 47 5.70 5.07 -6.90
C ILE A 47 6.58 4.59 -5.75
N ALA A 48 6.61 3.28 -5.53
CA ALA A 48 7.49 2.73 -4.51
C ALA A 48 8.95 2.89 -4.96
N PRO A 49 9.88 3.22 -4.06
CA PRO A 49 11.30 3.26 -4.39
C PRO A 49 11.77 1.85 -4.80
N ASP A 50 12.54 1.79 -5.89
CA ASP A 50 12.93 0.57 -6.61
C ASP A 50 14.22 -0.07 -6.06
N ASP A 51 14.96 0.67 -5.22
CA ASP A 51 16.37 0.46 -4.90
C ASP A 51 16.66 0.19 -3.40
N GLY A 52 15.62 0.02 -2.58
CA GLY A 52 15.74 -0.24 -1.15
C GLY A 52 15.59 -1.73 -0.77
N VAL A 53 16.34 -2.17 0.25
CA VAL A 53 16.06 -3.43 0.96
C VAL A 53 14.64 -3.33 1.54
N LYS A 54 13.71 -4.11 0.99
CA LYS A 54 12.34 -4.17 1.51
C LYS A 54 12.33 -4.95 2.82
N PRO A 55 11.51 -4.53 3.79
CA PRO A 55 11.39 -5.27 5.04
C PRO A 55 10.83 -6.68 4.80
N SER A 56 11.23 -7.64 5.63
CA SER A 56 10.73 -9.02 5.60
C SER A 56 9.40 -9.19 6.35
N TYR A 57 8.70 -8.09 6.64
CA TYR A 57 7.43 -8.07 7.36
C TYR A 57 6.34 -7.45 6.50
N PRO A 58 5.06 -7.80 6.74
CA PRO A 58 3.95 -7.21 6.01
C PRO A 58 3.83 -5.70 6.21
N GLU A 59 3.51 -5.01 5.13
CA GLU A 59 3.37 -3.57 5.08
C GLU A 59 1.91 -3.16 4.81
N LEU A 60 1.59 -1.94 5.22
CA LEU A 60 0.30 -1.29 5.06
C LEU A 60 0.52 0.10 4.48
N ALA A 61 0.01 0.34 3.27
CA ALA A 61 -0.12 1.67 2.69
C ALA A 61 -1.49 2.26 3.02
N LYS A 62 -1.49 3.51 3.45
CA LYS A 62 -2.69 4.31 3.75
C LYS A 62 -2.43 5.79 3.46
N ILE A 63 -3.50 6.57 3.32
CA ILE A 63 -3.38 8.02 3.25
C ILE A 63 -3.28 8.59 4.66
N LYS A 64 -2.30 9.47 4.87
CA LYS A 64 -2.15 10.31 6.06
C LYS A 64 -1.71 11.70 5.59
N ASP A 65 -2.40 12.75 6.02
CA ASP A 65 -2.07 14.14 5.66
C ASP A 65 -1.92 14.34 4.12
N ASP A 66 -2.85 13.76 3.36
CA ASP A 66 -2.89 13.78 1.87
C ASP A 66 -1.63 13.25 1.17
N ILE A 67 -0.83 12.44 1.86
CA ILE A 67 0.24 11.63 1.28
C ILE A 67 0.01 10.15 1.57
N ILE A 68 0.53 9.28 0.71
CA ILE A 68 0.56 7.85 1.00
C ILE A 68 1.76 7.57 1.90
N VAL A 69 1.49 6.98 3.06
CA VAL A 69 2.50 6.49 3.99
C VAL A 69 2.45 4.97 4.02
N VAL A 70 3.64 4.36 4.12
CA VAL A 70 3.79 2.91 4.28
C VAL A 70 4.34 2.66 5.68
N GLU A 71 3.68 1.79 6.43
CA GLU A 71 4.07 1.38 7.78
C GLU A 71 3.95 -0.14 7.94
N PRO A 72 4.60 -0.75 8.95
CA PRO A 72 4.37 -2.15 9.28
C PRO A 72 2.89 -2.42 9.58
N TYR A 73 2.35 -3.53 9.09
CA TYR A 73 0.93 -3.89 9.31
C TYR A 73 0.56 -3.97 10.79
N LEU A 74 1.49 -4.40 11.64
CA LEU A 74 1.35 -4.42 13.10
C LEU A 74 2.39 -3.50 13.73
N PRO A 75 2.02 -2.26 14.11
CA PRO A 75 2.93 -1.39 14.84
C PRO A 75 3.32 -2.07 16.16
N LYS A 76 4.63 -2.18 16.42
CA LYS A 76 5.26 -2.80 17.61
C LYS A 76 5.43 -4.33 17.63
N LYS A 77 5.08 -5.07 16.58
CA LYS A 77 5.35 -6.53 16.55
C LYS A 77 6.82 -6.88 16.20
N TYR A 78 7.52 -5.95 15.54
CA TYR A 78 8.86 -6.17 14.99
C TYR A 78 9.91 -5.21 15.58
N ILE A 79 9.62 -4.61 16.74
CA ILE A 79 10.53 -3.77 17.53
C ILE A 79 11.04 -4.61 18.70
#